data_AF-A0A1Z8V9E0-F1
#
_entry.id   AF-A0A1Z8V9E0-F1
#
_cell.length_a   1.000
_cell.length_b   1.000
_cell.length_c   1.000
_cell.angle_alpha   90.00
_cell.angle_beta   90.00
_cell.angle_gamma   90.00
#
_symmetry.space_group_name_H-M   'P 1'
#
loop_
_entity.id
_entity.type
_entity.pdbx_description
1 polymer ?
#
loop_
_entity_poly.entity_id
_entity_poly.type
_entity_poly.pdbx_seq_one_letter_code
_entity_poly.pdbx_strand_id
1 'polypeptide(L)'
;MADYQYCIAENWGKGFIESTESGNFKISGYPANIWQVPINNKKANLWIAKVLGTPKTRDEAQAILDTELAAQQTAWDNDNVDGESSDEKIERLGAKPVDITLPA
;
A
#
# COMPACT_ATOMS: atom_id res chain seq x y z
N MET A 1 -5.06 -9.66 -19.84
CA MET A 1 -3.63 -9.34 -19.63
C MET A 1 -3.58 -8.42 -18.43
N ALA A 2 -2.59 -8.57 -17.56
CA ALA A 2 -2.43 -7.65 -16.43
C ALA A 2 -2.02 -6.27 -16.97
N ASP A 3 -2.76 -5.23 -16.62
CA ASP A 3 -2.44 -3.84 -17.00
C ASP A 3 -1.40 -3.23 -16.06
N TYR A 4 -1.20 -3.86 -14.90
CA TYR A 4 -0.38 -3.38 -13.81
C TYR A 4 0.68 -4.40 -13.37
N GLN A 5 1.74 -3.88 -12.78
CA GLN A 5 2.74 -4.62 -12.03
C GLN A 5 2.84 -4.04 -10.62
N TYR A 6 3.35 -4.85 -9.70
CA TYR A 6 3.50 -4.50 -8.30
C TYR A 6 4.96 -4.52 -7.90
N CYS A 7 5.35 -3.63 -7.00
CA CYS A 7 6.64 -3.68 -6.36
C CYS A 7 6.55 -3.27 -4.89
N ILE A 8 7.49 -3.78 -4.08
CA ILE A 8 7.72 -3.32 -2.72
C ILE A 8 8.82 -2.27 -2.75
N ALA A 9 8.55 -1.09 -2.20
CA ALA A 9 9.54 -0.02 -2.05
C ALA A 9 9.22 0.85 -0.82
N GLU A 10 10.19 0.98 0.08
CA GLU A 10 10.01 1.76 1.31
C GLU A 10 9.82 3.25 1.02
N ASN A 11 8.72 3.82 1.51
CA ASN A 11 8.41 5.22 1.32
C ASN A 11 9.19 6.10 2.30
N TRP A 12 10.20 6.82 1.80
CA TRP A 12 11.00 7.77 2.57
C TRP A 12 10.48 9.23 2.49
N GLY A 13 9.29 9.45 1.95
CA GLY A 13 8.62 10.76 1.93
C GLY A 13 8.97 11.62 0.70
N LYS A 14 9.36 12.88 0.94
CA LYS A 14 9.42 13.91 -0.12
C LYS A 14 10.45 13.59 -1.20
N GLY A 15 9.96 13.25 -2.40
CA GLY A 15 10.76 12.90 -3.58
C GLY A 15 10.56 11.44 -4.01
N PHE A 16 9.89 10.63 -3.18
CA PHE A 16 9.66 9.21 -3.43
C PHE A 16 8.78 9.07 -4.68
N ILE A 17 7.76 9.92 -4.74
CA ILE A 17 6.99 10.21 -5.95
C ILE A 17 7.09 11.71 -6.19
N GLU A 18 7.61 12.08 -7.35
CA GLU A 18 7.68 13.45 -7.83
C GLU A 18 6.43 13.82 -8.64
N SER A 19 6.09 15.12 -8.68
CA SER A 19 4.94 15.59 -9.45
C SER A 19 5.04 15.26 -10.94
N THR A 20 6.25 15.24 -11.48
CA THR A 20 6.54 14.85 -12.87
C THR A 20 6.19 13.38 -13.11
N GLU A 21 6.48 12.49 -12.16
CA GLU A 21 6.18 11.06 -12.23
C GLU A 21 4.67 10.82 -12.17
N SER A 22 3.98 11.46 -11.22
CA SER A 22 2.51 11.41 -11.11
C SER A 22 1.78 11.93 -12.36
N GLY A 23 2.37 12.87 -13.10
CA GLY A 23 1.83 13.34 -14.39
C GLY A 23 2.12 12.39 -15.57
N ASN A 24 3.11 11.51 -15.46
CA ASN A 24 3.56 10.62 -16.54
C ASN A 24 2.91 9.24 -16.51
N PHE A 25 2.55 8.73 -15.32
CA PHE A 25 1.91 7.43 -15.17
C PHE A 25 1.05 7.37 -13.90
N LYS A 26 0.08 6.45 -13.89
CA LYS A 26 -0.71 6.17 -12.70
C LYS A 26 0.14 5.37 -11.71
N ILE A 27 0.22 5.85 -10.48
CA ILE A 27 0.82 5.16 -9.36
C ILE A 27 -0.19 5.10 -8.22
N SER A 28 -0.29 3.95 -7.56
CA SER A 28 -1.18 3.77 -6.41
C SER A 28 -0.43 3.02 -5.31
N GLY A 29 -0.51 3.56 -4.09
CA GLY A 29 0.12 2.99 -2.90
C GLY A 29 -0.90 2.20 -2.07
N TYR A 30 -0.43 1.11 -1.49
CA TYR A 30 -1.17 0.23 -0.62
C TYR A 30 -0.38 0.01 0.68
N PRO A 31 -1.01 -0.51 1.75
CA PRO A 31 -0.29 -0.95 2.95
C PRO A 31 0.88 -1.89 2.62
N ALA A 32 1.81 -2.04 3.57
CA ALA A 32 3.04 -2.82 3.40
C ALA A 32 4.00 -2.30 2.31
N ASN A 33 3.98 -1.00 2.01
CA ASN A 33 4.85 -0.40 1.00
C ASN A 33 4.69 -1.02 -0.41
N ILE A 34 3.47 -1.48 -0.72
CA ILE A 34 3.12 -2.04 -2.02
C ILE A 34 2.73 -0.89 -2.96
N TRP A 35 3.32 -0.90 -4.15
CA TRP A 35 3.05 0.10 -5.18
C TRP A 35 2.60 -0.56 -6.47
N GLN A 36 1.47 -0.11 -6.99
CA GLN A 36 0.94 -0.49 -8.29
C GLN A 36 1.35 0.55 -9.34
N VAL A 37 1.93 0.08 -10.43
CA VAL A 37 2.29 0.90 -11.59
C VAL A 37 1.99 0.16 -12.90
N PRO A 38 1.82 0.86 -14.04
CA PRO A 38 1.57 0.21 -15.33
C PRO A 38 2.77 -0.62 -15.81
N ILE A 39 2.51 -1.83 -16.33
CA ILE A 39 3.56 -2.78 -16.75
C ILE A 39 4.29 -2.34 -18.03
N ASN A 40 3.56 -1.73 -18.97
CA ASN A 40 4.08 -1.32 -20.29
C ASN A 40 4.45 0.17 -20.35
N ASN A 41 4.97 0.73 -19.26
CA ASN A 41 5.36 2.14 -19.20
C ASN A 41 6.84 2.30 -18.82
N LYS A 42 7.62 2.86 -19.75
CA LYS A 42 9.06 3.10 -19.53
C LYS A 42 9.34 4.00 -18.32
N LYS A 43 8.51 5.00 -18.06
CA LYS A 43 8.67 5.92 -16.91
C LYS A 43 8.37 5.22 -15.59
N ALA A 44 7.37 4.34 -15.55
CA ALA A 44 7.11 3.50 -14.39
C ALA A 44 8.30 2.57 -14.08
N ASN A 45 8.88 1.93 -15.09
CA ASN A 45 10.05 1.06 -14.90
C ASN A 45 11.29 1.84 -14.41
N LEU A 46 11.50 3.07 -14.90
CA LEU A 46 12.56 3.95 -14.41
C LEU A 46 12.32 4.37 -12.95
N TRP A 47 11.06 4.63 -12.58
CA TRP A 47 10.70 4.94 -11.21
C TRP A 47 10.95 3.74 -10.27
N ILE A 48 10.54 2.51 -10.66
CA ILE A 48 10.85 1.30 -9.88
C ILE A 48 12.36 1.19 -9.63
N ALA A 49 13.19 1.41 -10.65
CA ALA A 49 14.64 1.39 -10.51
C ALA A 49 15.16 2.52 -9.58
N LYS A 50 14.62 3.74 -9.68
CA LYS A 50 14.96 4.88 -8.81
C LYS A 50 14.71 4.57 -7.34
N VAL A 51 13.55 3.96 -7.03
CA VAL A 51 13.15 3.65 -5.65
C VAL A 51 13.68 2.31 -5.15
N LEU A 52 14.53 1.64 -5.93
CA LEU A 52 15.03 0.29 -5.66
C LEU A 52 13.89 -0.71 -5.38
N GLY A 53 12.78 -0.55 -6.09
CA GLY A 53 11.58 -1.35 -5.91
C GLY A 53 11.83 -2.81 -6.30
N THR A 54 11.40 -3.72 -5.43
CA THR A 54 11.47 -5.17 -5.68
C THR A 54 10.18 -5.62 -6.37
N PRO A 55 10.22 -6.09 -7.63
CA PRO A 55 9.01 -6.54 -8.33
C PRO A 55 8.36 -7.74 -7.63
N LYS A 56 7.03 -7.79 -7.67
CA LYS A 56 6.18 -8.86 -7.15
C LYS A 56 5.10 -9.19 -8.15
N THR A 57 4.67 -10.45 -8.18
CA THR A 57 3.40 -10.82 -8.79
C THR A 57 2.24 -10.26 -7.97
N ARG A 58 1.05 -10.14 -8.57
CA ARG A 58 -0.15 -9.72 -7.86
C ARG A 58 -0.43 -10.61 -6.65
N ASP A 59 -0.30 -11.93 -6.80
CA ASP A 59 -0.64 -12.87 -5.73
C ASP A 59 0.36 -12.79 -4.57
N GLU A 60 1.66 -12.59 -4.86
CA GLU A 60 2.65 -12.31 -3.81
C GLU A 60 2.38 -10.98 -3.10
N ALA A 61 2.04 -9.93 -3.85
CA ALA A 61 1.70 -8.64 -3.27
C ALA A 61 0.41 -8.73 -2.42
N GLN A 62 -0.59 -9.48 -2.87
CA GLN A 62 -1.84 -9.73 -2.13
C GLN A 62 -1.56 -10.44 -0.81
N ALA A 63 -0.73 -11.50 -0.82
CA ALA A 63 -0.39 -12.22 0.41
C ALA A 63 0.32 -11.34 1.45
N ILE A 64 1.21 -10.45 0.99
CA ILE A 64 1.87 -9.46 1.86
C ILE A 64 0.85 -8.46 2.42
N LEU A 65 -0.04 -7.96 1.57
CA LEU A 65 -1.10 -7.02 1.95
C LEU A 65 -2.04 -7.62 3.00
N ASP A 66 -2.50 -8.85 2.79
CA ASP A 66 -3.40 -9.56 3.70
C ASP A 66 -2.74 -9.77 5.06
N THR A 67 -1.46 -10.13 5.08
CA THR A 67 -0.69 -10.31 6.31
C THR A 67 -0.59 -9.00 7.10
N GLU A 68 -0.28 -7.90 6.42
CA GLU A 68 -0.16 -6.58 7.03
C GLU A 68 -1.51 -6.08 7.57
N LEU A 69 -2.58 -6.21 6.80
CA LEU A 69 -3.92 -5.80 7.22
C LEU A 69 -4.41 -6.60 8.41
N ALA A 70 -4.19 -7.92 8.44
CA ALA A 70 -4.51 -8.76 9.58
C ALA A 70 -3.74 -8.32 10.85
N ALA A 71 -2.46 -7.96 10.70
CA ALA A 71 -1.66 -7.45 11.81
C ALA A 71 -2.19 -6.10 12.34
N GLN A 72 -2.55 -5.18 11.44
CA GLN A 72 -3.13 -3.89 11.82
C GLN A 72 -4.53 -4.03 12.45
N GLN A 73 -5.38 -4.91 11.93
CA GLN A 73 -6.68 -5.23 12.51
C GLN A 73 -6.52 -5.81 13.92
N THR A 74 -5.57 -6.73 14.12
CA THR A 74 -5.26 -7.31 15.43
C THR A 74 -4.75 -6.25 16.40
N ALA A 75 -3.88 -5.35 15.95
CA ALA A 75 -3.38 -4.24 16.76
C ALA A 75 -4.53 -3.31 17.19
N TRP A 76 -5.41 -2.95 16.25
CA TRP A 76 -6.60 -2.16 16.54
C TRP A 76 -7.52 -2.87 17.54
N ASP A 77 -7.80 -4.16 17.36
CA ASP A 77 -8.67 -4.93 18.26
C ASP A 77 -8.10 -5.01 19.69
N ASN A 78 -6.78 -5.07 19.84
CA ASN A 78 -6.11 -5.18 21.14
C ASN A 78 -5.94 -3.83 21.87
N ASP A 79 -6.00 -2.70 21.16
CA ASP A 79 -5.83 -1.36 21.74
C ASP A 79 -7.16 -0.85 22.35
N ASN A 80 -7.57 -1.47 23.46
CA ASN A 80 -8.78 -1.09 24.21
C ASN A 80 -8.44 -0.26 25.45
N VAL A 81 -9.25 0.78 25.71
CA VAL A 81 -9.22 1.57 26.94
C VAL A 81 -10.47 1.27 27.77
N ASP A 82 -10.32 1.15 29.09
CA ASP A 82 -11.45 0.85 29.98
C ASP A 82 -12.51 1.95 29.94
N GLY A 83 -13.77 1.56 29.79
CA GLY A 83 -14.91 2.47 29.65
C GLY A 83 -15.05 3.16 28.29
N GLU A 84 -14.14 2.92 27.33
CA GLU A 84 -14.20 3.48 25.97
C GLU A 84 -15.27 2.76 25.14
N SER A 85 -16.10 3.54 24.44
CA SER A 85 -17.03 3.04 23.43
C SER A 85 -16.35 2.82 22.07
N SER A 86 -17.00 2.07 21.18
CA SER A 86 -16.48 1.87 19.81
C SER A 86 -16.28 3.17 19.05
N ASP A 87 -17.16 4.17 19.25
CA ASP A 87 -17.08 5.45 18.55
C ASP A 87 -15.89 6.28 19.05
N GLU A 88 -15.65 6.30 20.36
CA GLU A 88 -14.47 6.95 20.97
C GLU A 88 -13.17 6.28 20.52
N LYS A 89 -13.16 4.96 20.43
CA LYS A 89 -12.02 4.21 19.90
C LYS A 89 -11.74 4.55 18.44
N ILE A 90 -12.78 4.69 17.62
CA ILE A 90 -12.67 5.14 16.22
C ILE A 90 -12.16 6.58 16.14
N GLU A 91 -12.58 7.46 17.05
CA GLU A 91 -12.06 8.84 17.09
C GLU A 91 -10.57 8.88 17.45
N ARG A 92 -10.12 8.01 18.36
CA ARG A 92 -8.72 7.93 18.80
C ARG A 92 -7.80 7.23 17.80
N LEU A 93 -8.20 6.07 17.28
CA LEU A 93 -7.37 5.21 16.43
C LEU A 93 -7.68 5.32 14.94
N GLY A 94 -8.82 5.89 14.59
CA GLY A 94 -9.40 5.76 13.25
C GLY A 94 -10.26 4.50 13.12
N ALA A 95 -10.93 4.40 11.97
CA ALA A 95 -11.73 3.24 11.61
C ALA A 95 -10.86 1.99 11.49
N LYS A 96 -11.42 0.84 11.87
CA LYS A 96 -10.74 -0.45 11.75
C LYS A 96 -10.31 -0.68 10.28
N PRO A 97 -9.05 -1.09 10.02
CA PRO A 97 -8.61 -1.42 8.67
C PRO A 97 -9.49 -2.49 8.03
N VAL A 98 -9.82 -2.31 6.76
CA VAL A 98 -10.63 -3.24 5.97
C VAL A 98 -9.74 -4.03 5.01
N ASP A 99 -10.22 -5.20 4.60
CA ASP A 99 -9.53 -6.02 3.60
C ASP A 99 -9.49 -5.32 2.24
N ILE A 100 -8.36 -5.43 1.55
CA ILE A 100 -8.14 -4.80 0.25
C ILE A 100 -7.76 -5.87 -0.77
N THR A 101 -8.52 -5.96 -1.86
CA THR A 101 -8.16 -6.80 -3.01
C THR A 101 -7.44 -5.97 -4.07
N LEU A 102 -6.23 -6.37 -4.43
CA LEU A 102 -5.45 -5.75 -5.49
C LEU A 102 -6.07 -6.03 -6.87
N PRO A 103 -6.14 -5.02 -7.76
CA PRO A 103 -6.62 -5.22 -9.12
C PRO A 103 -5.83 -6.28 -9.90
N ALA A 104 -6.46 -6.83 -10.94
CA ALA A 104 -5.81 -7.76 -11.87
C ALA A 104 -4.93 -7.07 -12.91
#